data_AF-A0AAD9A991-F1
#
_entry.id   AF-A0AAD9A991-F1
#
_cell.length_a   1.000
_cell.length_b   1.000
_cell.length_c   1.000
_cell.angle_alpha   90.00
_cell.angle_beta   90.00
_cell.angle_gamma   90.00
#
_symmetry.space_group_name_H-M   'P 1'
#
loop_
_entity.id
_entity.type
_entity.pdbx_description
1 polymer ?
#
loop_
_entity_poly.entity_id
_entity_poly.type
_entity_poly.pdbx_seq_one_letter_code
_entity_poly.pdbx_strand_id
1 'polypeptide(L)'
;MQRLPIEIMTYITNPLGLHDIFNLALTCRQFSYLITNDDICKTALETHASYSAELRVARSSKQYARVFRRLVKSRDAIVTATPYSVAVVACANDFIYCNGMLCYTLGPERLRVLDLHNSGSVEFVIDTVALLRSVPDENLGNNSYKFRPIHYAEGIVSCLYTPPKIEGRSRLLVLNLHERKLLTCHRLESHQKLFVRNTQNYLYYGTHSFVGDDGFKRWVLKHFSIRDQQWGSGHLDLEDIVGSDIGATVCFEIIDDHFYGLSSLSSFDVYETDWTSYYHGFRFPVGSSRPRDMQLTSKKKMWRRQHQEGPIDDRWSTLSLEKDPVGGGLMAVECRREYLVGDCSSTRTSYRTELTFCGSDDFDSDQSDYEDDGDEMEHPSGSTSAAAKTTPSRDPSTVHRGDDGSTIPAATFTHCFIRSYHQSCETFMDLINDPAASETMVQRPQIRSISRSIPAGRQQSSDRASEVFCWPQSLDTETRGSSLEALDNILNPRGKQFHGPISGAMDDRSIVYAVGQPSHHSTRPLVFISFDPSIKLRGLTCWPGGPVGPPLDLQKPRSCEASSMGCYPTPQSMPAAAPTSRNASFSEGCMSDKKETAWGSITPAMYSDSLRNIGTPTGFNFAYCGDH
;
A
#
# COMPACT_ATOMS: atom_id res chain seq x y z
N MET A 1 6.26 35.58 -22.02
CA MET A 1 5.84 34.87 -20.80
C MET A 1 6.06 35.64 -19.49
N GLN A 2 7.15 36.43 -19.33
CA GLN A 2 7.48 37.16 -18.08
C GLN A 2 6.51 38.29 -17.63
N ARG A 3 5.41 38.54 -18.35
CA ARG A 3 4.40 39.57 -18.06
C ARG A 3 2.97 39.05 -18.13
N LEU A 4 2.80 37.73 -18.15
CA LEU A 4 1.48 37.13 -18.24
C LEU A 4 0.82 37.14 -16.86
N PRO A 5 -0.44 37.59 -16.75
CA PRO A 5 -1.23 37.44 -15.53
C PRO A 5 -1.28 35.98 -15.07
N ILE A 6 -1.48 35.78 -13.77
CA ILE A 6 -1.48 34.45 -13.17
C ILE A 6 -2.59 33.55 -13.74
N GLU A 7 -3.70 34.15 -14.16
CA GLU A 7 -4.83 33.50 -14.81
C GLU A 7 -4.40 32.89 -16.15
N ILE A 8 -3.60 33.63 -16.93
CA ILE A 8 -3.08 33.15 -18.22
C ILE A 8 -2.08 32.01 -17.99
N MET A 9 -1.25 32.13 -16.96
CA MET A 9 -0.29 31.09 -16.63
C MET A 9 -0.97 29.81 -16.13
N THR A 10 -2.04 29.94 -15.35
CA THR A 10 -2.88 28.83 -14.91
C THR A 10 -3.51 28.13 -16.13
N TYR A 11 -4.02 28.89 -17.09
CA TYR A 11 -4.55 28.35 -18.35
C TYR A 11 -3.50 27.59 -19.16
N ILE A 12 -2.26 28.12 -19.25
CA ILE A 12 -1.13 27.47 -19.93
C ILE A 12 -0.72 26.17 -19.23
N THR A 13 -0.75 26.13 -17.90
CA THR A 13 -0.31 24.97 -17.12
C THR A 13 -1.38 23.89 -16.98
N ASN A 14 -2.66 24.24 -17.11
CA ASN A 14 -3.76 23.29 -16.95
C ASN A 14 -3.64 22.00 -17.80
N PRO A 15 -3.26 22.04 -19.09
CA PRO A 15 -3.08 20.83 -19.88
C PRO A 15 -1.80 20.03 -19.55
N LEU A 16 -0.88 20.60 -18.76
CA LEU A 16 0.38 19.93 -18.39
C LEU A 16 0.15 19.03 -17.17
N GLY A 17 0.73 17.83 -17.18
CA GLY A 17 0.69 16.94 -16.02
C GLY A 17 1.48 17.50 -14.82
N LEU A 18 1.28 16.92 -13.64
CA LEU A 18 1.95 17.38 -12.41
C LEU A 18 3.48 17.43 -12.54
N HIS A 19 4.09 16.42 -13.15
CA HIS A 19 5.54 16.36 -13.36
C HIS A 19 6.01 17.42 -14.37
N ASP A 20 5.25 17.68 -15.43
CA ASP A 20 5.60 18.68 -16.45
C ASP A 20 5.57 20.09 -15.85
N ILE A 21 4.55 20.40 -15.04
CA ILE A 21 4.47 21.67 -14.31
C ILE A 21 5.66 21.82 -13.37
N PHE A 22 6.00 20.76 -12.62
CA PHE A 22 7.13 20.78 -11.70
C PHE A 22 8.45 20.98 -12.43
N ASN A 23 8.71 20.22 -13.50
CA ASN A 23 9.92 20.34 -14.32
C ASN A 23 10.02 21.72 -14.98
N LEU A 24 8.91 22.25 -15.51
CA LEU A 24 8.85 23.60 -16.06
C LEU A 24 9.28 24.64 -15.01
N ALA A 25 8.83 24.49 -13.77
CA ALA A 25 9.20 25.38 -12.68
C ALA A 25 10.70 25.33 -12.33
N LEU A 26 11.38 24.22 -12.61
CA LEU A 26 12.81 24.05 -12.38
C LEU A 26 13.68 24.61 -13.53
N THR A 27 13.11 24.87 -14.71
CA THR A 27 13.89 25.35 -15.87
C THR A 27 14.48 26.75 -15.67
N CYS A 28 13.79 27.65 -14.96
CA CYS A 28 14.32 28.97 -14.62
C CYS A 28 13.68 29.55 -13.36
N ARG A 29 14.38 30.48 -12.70
CA ARG A 29 13.91 31.15 -11.47
C ARG A 29 12.53 31.81 -11.62
N GLN A 30 12.22 32.29 -12.82
CA GLN A 30 10.95 32.97 -13.11
C GLN A 30 9.76 32.04 -13.15
N PHE A 31 9.93 30.73 -13.38
CA PHE A 31 8.85 29.75 -13.32
C PHE A 31 8.73 29.06 -11.97
N SER A 32 9.62 29.35 -11.02
CA SER A 32 9.55 28.77 -9.67
C SER A 32 8.21 29.03 -8.97
N TYR A 33 7.50 30.11 -9.31
CA TYR A 33 6.19 30.40 -8.72
C TYR A 33 5.11 29.37 -9.08
N LEU A 34 5.27 28.62 -10.17
CA LEU A 34 4.32 27.57 -10.59
C LEU A 34 4.16 26.47 -9.53
N ILE A 35 5.18 26.26 -8.69
CA ILE A 35 5.19 25.26 -7.62
C ILE A 35 5.16 25.86 -6.22
N THR A 36 5.02 27.18 -6.11
CA THR A 36 4.90 27.88 -4.81
C THR A 36 3.61 28.67 -4.67
N ASN A 37 2.90 28.96 -5.76
CA ASN A 37 1.60 29.61 -5.73
C ASN A 37 0.47 28.58 -5.51
N ASP A 38 -0.35 28.79 -4.48
CA ASP A 38 -1.40 27.86 -4.09
C ASP A 38 -2.55 27.76 -5.11
N ASP A 39 -2.90 28.81 -5.85
CA ASP A 39 -4.01 28.79 -6.81
C ASP A 39 -3.68 27.95 -8.05
N ILE A 40 -2.45 28.09 -8.55
CA ILE A 40 -1.93 27.26 -9.66
C ILE A 40 -1.85 25.80 -9.20
N CYS A 41 -1.22 25.54 -8.05
CA CYS A 41 -1.07 24.18 -7.52
C CYS A 41 -2.43 23.54 -7.17
N LYS A 42 -3.41 24.32 -6.68
CA LYS A 42 -4.77 23.87 -6.46
C LYS A 42 -5.39 23.40 -7.77
N THR A 43 -5.33 24.23 -8.81
CA THR A 43 -5.87 23.88 -10.12
C THR A 43 -5.20 22.62 -10.66
N ALA A 44 -3.88 22.53 -10.58
CA ALA A 44 -3.14 21.35 -11.04
C ALA A 44 -3.55 20.07 -10.29
N LEU A 45 -3.69 20.12 -8.96
CA LEU A 45 -4.14 18.98 -8.16
C LEU A 45 -5.61 18.62 -8.42
N GLU A 46 -6.48 19.61 -8.60
CA GLU A 46 -7.91 19.40 -8.92
C GLU A 46 -8.13 18.90 -10.34
N THR A 47 -7.17 19.07 -11.25
CA THR A 47 -7.23 18.51 -12.61
C THR A 47 -6.59 17.12 -12.69
N HIS A 48 -5.44 16.91 -12.05
CA HIS A 48 -4.58 15.73 -12.28
C HIS A 48 -4.46 14.77 -11.07
N ALA A 49 -5.15 15.06 -9.97
CA ALA A 49 -5.13 14.25 -8.74
C ALA A 49 -6.44 14.39 -7.93
N SER A 50 -7.57 14.56 -8.61
CA SER A 50 -8.89 14.89 -8.07
C SER A 50 -9.39 13.97 -6.95
N TYR A 51 -8.98 12.70 -6.98
CA TYR A 51 -9.38 11.68 -6.01
C TYR A 51 -8.20 11.17 -5.16
N SER A 52 -7.02 11.78 -5.28
CA SER A 52 -5.85 11.37 -4.53
C SER A 52 -5.97 11.73 -3.04
N ALA A 53 -5.26 10.97 -2.20
CA ALA A 53 -5.19 11.27 -0.76
C ALA A 53 -4.59 12.65 -0.50
N GLU A 54 -3.63 13.06 -1.33
CA GLU A 54 -2.93 14.34 -1.26
C GLU A 54 -3.88 15.52 -1.49
N LEU A 55 -4.75 15.49 -2.50
CA LEU A 55 -5.69 16.59 -2.70
C LEU A 55 -6.63 16.76 -1.50
N ARG A 56 -7.04 15.66 -0.84
CA ARG A 56 -7.80 15.75 0.42
C ARG A 56 -7.01 16.46 1.52
N VAL A 57 -5.71 16.13 1.66
CA VAL A 57 -4.79 16.82 2.59
C VAL A 57 -4.61 18.30 2.22
N ALA A 58 -4.51 18.63 0.94
CA ALA A 58 -4.39 20.01 0.48
C ALA A 58 -5.66 20.82 0.79
N ARG A 59 -6.84 20.24 0.58
CA ARG A 59 -8.14 20.88 0.87
C ARG A 59 -8.34 21.19 2.35
N SER A 60 -7.89 20.30 3.23
CA SER A 60 -8.00 20.48 4.69
C SER A 60 -6.95 21.45 5.25
N SER A 61 -5.70 21.35 4.79
CA SER A 61 -4.59 22.19 5.26
C SER A 61 -4.52 23.57 4.61
N LYS A 62 -5.17 23.74 3.44
CA LYS A 62 -5.02 24.90 2.53
C LYS A 62 -3.58 25.12 2.04
N GLN A 63 -2.71 24.11 2.10
CA GLN A 63 -1.31 24.18 1.66
C GLN A 63 -1.11 23.42 0.32
N TYR A 64 -1.76 23.90 -0.75
CA TYR A 64 -1.75 23.22 -2.06
C TYR A 64 -0.34 23.15 -2.66
N ALA A 65 0.44 24.23 -2.61
CA ALA A 65 1.79 24.26 -3.16
C ALA A 65 2.78 23.35 -2.41
N ARG A 66 2.60 23.18 -1.10
CA ARG A 66 3.40 22.23 -0.32
C ARG A 66 3.05 20.80 -0.69
N VAL A 67 1.75 20.49 -0.75
CA VAL A 67 1.26 19.16 -1.07
C VAL A 67 1.62 18.76 -2.50
N PHE A 68 1.46 19.66 -3.47
CA PHE A 68 1.87 19.47 -4.85
C PHE A 68 3.35 19.08 -4.94
N ARG A 69 4.24 19.87 -4.33
CA ARG A 69 5.69 19.60 -4.37
C ARG A 69 6.03 18.27 -3.69
N ARG A 70 5.37 17.94 -2.59
CA ARG A 70 5.56 16.66 -1.88
C ARG A 70 5.12 15.48 -2.75
N LEU A 71 3.96 15.57 -3.39
CA LEU A 71 3.43 14.52 -4.27
C LEU A 71 4.39 14.20 -5.41
N VAL A 72 4.79 15.22 -6.17
CA VAL A 72 5.71 15.04 -7.31
C VAL A 72 7.05 14.47 -6.83
N LYS A 73 7.64 15.05 -5.78
CA LYS A 73 8.90 14.58 -5.21
C LYS A 73 8.86 13.14 -4.67
N SER A 74 7.70 12.69 -4.18
CA SER A 74 7.53 11.32 -3.68
C SER A 74 7.38 10.34 -4.84
N ARG A 75 6.65 10.73 -5.89
CA ARG A 75 6.55 9.95 -7.13
C ARG A 75 7.91 9.82 -7.82
N ASP A 76 8.66 10.91 -7.94
CA ASP A 76 10.02 10.90 -8.49
C ASP A 76 10.92 9.94 -7.69
N ALA A 77 10.83 9.98 -6.35
CA ALA A 77 11.58 9.09 -5.47
C ALA A 77 11.22 7.61 -5.66
N ILE A 78 9.95 7.29 -5.90
CA ILE A 78 9.50 5.92 -6.18
C ILE A 78 9.98 5.48 -7.57
N VAL A 79 9.74 6.30 -8.59
CA VAL A 79 10.14 6.04 -9.99
C VAL A 79 11.64 5.77 -10.08
N THR A 80 12.46 6.59 -9.42
CA THR A 80 13.93 6.52 -9.50
C THR A 80 14.58 5.69 -8.40
N ALA A 81 13.79 5.04 -7.54
CA ALA A 81 14.27 4.32 -6.35
C ALA A 81 15.17 5.18 -5.43
N THR A 82 14.89 6.46 -5.25
CA THR A 82 15.72 7.38 -4.44
C THR A 82 15.04 7.75 -3.11
N PRO A 83 15.26 6.97 -2.02
CA PRO A 83 14.61 7.25 -0.74
C PRO A 83 15.15 8.54 -0.08
N TYR A 84 14.31 9.18 0.72
CA TYR A 84 14.67 10.35 1.54
C TYR A 84 15.24 9.95 2.90
N SER A 85 14.93 8.77 3.43
CA SER A 85 15.53 8.27 4.67
C SER A 85 15.48 6.76 4.79
N VAL A 86 16.40 6.20 5.57
CA VAL A 86 16.38 4.80 6.00
C VAL A 86 16.73 4.71 7.49
N ALA A 87 16.09 3.81 8.24
CA ALA A 87 16.41 3.60 9.65
C ALA A 87 16.01 2.22 10.16
N VAL A 88 16.75 1.70 11.13
CA VAL A 88 16.27 0.62 12.00
C VAL A 88 15.33 1.23 13.03
N VAL A 89 14.03 0.94 12.93
CA VAL A 89 12.99 1.64 13.72
C VAL A 89 12.54 0.89 14.97
N ALA A 90 12.70 -0.44 15.00
CA ALA A 90 12.29 -1.28 16.11
C ALA A 90 12.92 -2.68 16.05
N CYS A 91 12.76 -3.46 17.11
CA CYS A 91 13.00 -4.90 17.16
C CYS A 91 11.70 -5.61 17.59
N ALA A 92 11.24 -6.60 16.83
CA ALA A 92 9.91 -7.17 17.01
C ALA A 92 9.85 -8.70 16.86
N ASN A 93 8.99 -9.35 17.65
CA ASN A 93 8.62 -10.75 17.44
C ASN A 93 7.65 -10.88 16.25
N ASP A 94 6.54 -10.13 16.31
CA ASP A 94 5.54 -10.00 15.25
C ASP A 94 5.31 -8.52 14.96
N PHE A 95 4.92 -8.20 13.72
CA PHE A 95 4.55 -6.83 13.34
C PHE A 95 3.55 -6.82 12.18
N ILE A 96 2.85 -5.70 12.06
CA ILE A 96 2.16 -5.27 10.85
C ILE A 96 2.58 -3.84 10.53
N TYR A 97 2.50 -3.47 9.26
CA TYR A 97 2.69 -2.12 8.80
C TYR A 97 1.55 -1.78 7.84
N CYS A 98 0.78 -0.73 8.17
CA CYS A 98 -0.38 -0.31 7.39
C CYS A 98 -0.45 1.22 7.36
N ASN A 99 -0.37 1.83 6.17
CA ASN A 99 -0.57 3.27 5.94
C ASN A 99 0.20 4.16 6.93
N GLY A 100 1.51 3.98 7.03
CA GLY A 100 2.37 4.72 7.95
C GLY A 100 2.40 4.25 9.39
N MET A 101 1.52 3.33 9.78
CA MET A 101 1.40 2.88 11.16
C MET A 101 2.09 1.53 11.35
N LEU A 102 3.11 1.52 12.21
CA LEU A 102 3.84 0.33 12.60
C LEU A 102 3.30 -0.19 13.93
N CYS A 103 2.71 -1.38 13.93
CA CYS A 103 2.30 -2.09 15.15
C CYS A 103 3.17 -3.32 15.33
N TYR A 104 3.82 -3.48 16.48
CA TYR A 104 4.75 -4.57 16.69
C TYR A 104 4.80 -5.05 18.14
N THR A 105 5.19 -6.31 18.34
CA THR A 105 5.27 -6.93 19.67
C THR A 105 6.70 -7.10 20.13
N LEU A 106 6.91 -6.89 21.43
CA LEU A 106 8.16 -7.16 22.13
C LEU A 106 7.87 -8.17 23.24
N GLY A 107 8.26 -9.42 23.01
CA GLY A 107 7.78 -10.55 23.79
C GLY A 107 6.26 -10.73 23.71
N PRO A 108 5.68 -11.57 24.57
CA PRO A 108 4.23 -11.69 24.67
C PRO A 108 3.58 -10.50 25.39
N GLU A 109 4.37 -9.68 26.09
CA GLU A 109 3.89 -8.74 27.12
C GLU A 109 3.61 -7.32 26.60
N ARG A 110 4.16 -6.94 25.44
CA ARG A 110 4.08 -5.56 24.96
C ARG A 110 3.70 -5.51 23.50
N LEU A 111 2.63 -4.78 23.20
CA LEU A 111 2.31 -4.29 21.86
C LEU A 111 2.65 -2.80 21.80
N ARG A 112 3.34 -2.38 20.73
CA ARG A 112 3.75 -0.99 20.51
C ARG A 112 3.19 -0.50 19.19
N VAL A 113 2.74 0.75 19.16
CA VAL A 113 2.16 1.39 17.99
C VAL A 113 2.90 2.71 17.73
N LEU A 114 3.46 2.84 16.53
CA LEU A 114 4.29 3.96 16.09
C LEU A 114 3.76 4.56 14.79
N ASP A 115 3.59 5.88 14.75
CA ASP A 115 3.20 6.62 13.54
C ASP A 115 4.46 7.12 12.81
N LEU A 116 4.91 6.34 11.82
CA LEU A 116 6.11 6.66 11.05
C LEU A 116 5.86 7.80 10.06
N HIS A 117 4.68 7.86 9.44
CA HIS A 117 4.36 8.89 8.44
C HIS A 117 4.28 10.29 9.01
N ASN A 118 3.91 10.44 10.29
CA ASN A 118 3.96 11.71 11.01
C ASN A 118 5.25 11.91 11.80
N SER A 119 6.31 11.13 11.51
CA SER A 119 7.62 11.25 12.16
C SER A 119 7.56 11.09 13.68
N GLY A 120 6.68 10.21 14.16
CA GLY A 120 6.37 10.05 15.58
C GLY A 120 7.60 9.72 16.41
N SER A 121 7.93 10.55 17.40
CA SER A 121 9.02 10.28 18.36
C SER A 121 8.57 9.54 19.62
N VAL A 122 7.29 9.17 19.69
CA VAL A 122 6.67 8.45 20.81
C VAL A 122 5.81 7.30 20.28
N GLU A 123 5.62 6.30 21.13
CA GLU A 123 4.83 5.10 20.84
C GLU A 123 3.75 4.94 21.90
N PHE A 124 2.58 4.48 21.46
CA PHE A 124 1.58 3.96 22.38
C PHE A 124 1.91 2.50 22.71
N VAL A 125 2.10 2.21 24.00
CA VAL A 125 2.52 0.91 24.51
C VAL A 125 1.40 0.29 25.31
N ILE A 126 1.03 -0.91 24.90
CA ILE A 126 0.00 -1.73 25.53
C ILE A 126 0.70 -2.86 26.27
N ASP A 127 0.52 -2.90 27.58
CA ASP A 127 0.79 -4.07 28.40
C ASP A 127 -0.31 -5.10 28.13
N THR A 128 0.04 -6.13 27.36
CA THR A 128 -0.91 -7.16 26.93
C THR A 128 -1.37 -8.02 28.11
N VAL A 129 -0.54 -8.21 29.14
CA VAL A 129 -0.89 -8.99 30.32
C VAL A 129 -1.94 -8.22 31.14
N ALA A 130 -1.70 -6.93 31.41
CA ALA A 130 -2.64 -6.07 32.10
C ALA A 130 -3.94 -5.91 31.29
N LEU A 131 -3.85 -5.79 29.96
CA LEU A 131 -5.01 -5.74 29.08
C LEU A 131 -5.85 -7.01 29.19
N LEU A 132 -5.22 -8.18 29.08
CA LEU A 132 -5.93 -9.47 29.13
C LEU A 132 -6.58 -9.72 30.50
N ARG A 133 -5.92 -9.35 31.60
CA ARG A 133 -6.50 -9.42 32.96
C ARG A 133 -7.69 -8.47 33.17
N SER A 134 -7.81 -7.43 32.34
CA SER A 134 -8.94 -6.48 32.42
C SER A 134 -10.21 -7.00 31.73
N VAL A 135 -10.14 -8.12 31.00
CA VAL A 135 -11.29 -8.73 30.33
C VAL A 135 -12.17 -9.42 31.38
N PRO A 136 -13.44 -9.01 31.56
CA PRO A 136 -14.34 -9.62 32.53
C PRO A 136 -14.57 -11.11 32.23
N ASP A 137 -14.81 -11.90 33.28
CA ASP A 137 -15.22 -13.31 33.23
C ASP A 137 -14.22 -14.31 32.63
N GLU A 138 -12.98 -13.88 32.35
CA GLU A 138 -11.97 -14.76 31.76
C GLU A 138 -10.58 -14.58 32.36
N ASN A 139 -9.94 -15.68 32.77
CA ASN A 139 -8.56 -15.69 33.26
C ASN A 139 -7.54 -15.60 32.10
N LEU A 140 -7.70 -14.60 31.22
CA LEU A 140 -6.77 -14.33 30.14
C LEU A 140 -5.49 -13.70 30.71
N GLY A 141 -4.32 -14.19 30.28
CA GLY A 141 -3.02 -13.62 30.65
C GLY A 141 -2.27 -14.28 31.80
N ASN A 142 -2.76 -15.41 32.34
CA ASN A 142 -2.04 -16.20 33.36
C ASN A 142 -1.14 -17.32 32.78
N ASN A 143 -1.29 -17.64 31.49
CA ASN A 143 -0.59 -18.75 30.81
C ASN A 143 0.26 -18.26 29.64
N SER A 144 1.06 -19.14 29.03
CA SER A 144 1.85 -18.82 27.84
C SER A 144 0.95 -18.62 26.61
N TYR A 145 0.75 -17.38 26.19
CA TYR A 145 -0.07 -17.04 25.02
C TYR A 145 0.77 -16.42 23.90
N LYS A 146 0.19 -16.40 22.69
CA LYS A 146 0.68 -15.58 21.59
C LYS A 146 -0.25 -14.39 21.39
N PHE A 147 0.33 -13.23 21.16
CA PHE A 147 -0.39 -12.01 20.89
C PHE A 147 0.27 -11.35 19.69
N ARG A 148 -0.50 -11.06 18.64
CA ARG A 148 0.04 -10.40 17.44
C ARG A 148 -0.97 -9.39 16.87
N PRO A 149 -0.50 -8.25 16.34
CA PRO A 149 -1.36 -7.33 15.63
C PRO A 149 -1.80 -7.92 14.28
N ILE A 150 -2.99 -7.55 13.82
CA ILE A 150 -3.62 -8.03 12.58
C ILE A 150 -3.91 -6.88 11.62
N HIS A 151 -4.46 -5.78 12.13
CA HIS A 151 -4.79 -4.62 11.32
C HIS A 151 -4.79 -3.35 12.17
N TYR A 152 -4.52 -2.22 11.50
CA TYR A 152 -4.67 -0.88 12.06
C TYR A 152 -5.39 -0.01 11.03
N ALA A 153 -6.43 0.70 11.47
CA ALA A 153 -7.06 1.79 10.72
C ALA A 153 -7.83 2.70 11.68
N GLU A 154 -7.91 4.00 11.42
CA GLU A 154 -8.71 4.96 12.22
C GLU A 154 -8.41 4.98 13.73
N GLY A 155 -7.15 4.77 14.13
CA GLY A 155 -6.77 4.71 15.54
C GLY A 155 -7.30 3.47 16.28
N ILE A 156 -7.79 2.48 15.54
CA ILE A 156 -8.22 1.19 16.05
C ILE A 156 -7.17 0.15 15.65
N VAL A 157 -6.69 -0.61 16.64
CA VAL A 157 -5.80 -1.75 16.41
C VAL A 157 -6.54 -3.04 16.74
N SER A 158 -6.45 -3.99 15.81
CA SER A 158 -7.00 -5.33 15.96
C SER A 158 -5.88 -6.33 16.17
N CYS A 159 -6.04 -7.21 17.16
CA CYS A 159 -5.01 -8.16 17.58
C CYS A 159 -5.58 -9.57 17.73
N LEU A 160 -4.80 -10.57 17.35
CA LEU A 160 -5.10 -11.97 17.60
C LEU A 160 -4.41 -12.42 18.88
N TYR A 161 -5.22 -12.83 19.85
CA TYR A 161 -4.80 -13.64 20.97
C TYR A 161 -4.95 -15.12 20.61
N THR A 162 -3.89 -15.90 20.81
CA THR A 162 -3.91 -17.36 20.67
C THR A 162 -3.46 -17.97 22.00
N PRO A 163 -4.35 -18.72 22.68
CA PRO A 163 -4.00 -19.40 23.91
C PRO A 163 -3.01 -20.56 23.67
N PRO A 164 -2.38 -21.11 24.72
CA PRO A 164 -1.59 -22.33 24.59
C PRO A 164 -2.46 -23.48 24.05
N LYS A 165 -1.86 -24.44 23.32
CA LYS A 165 -2.57 -25.48 22.54
C LYS A 165 -3.64 -26.30 23.31
N ILE A 166 -3.55 -26.33 24.64
CA ILE A 166 -4.41 -27.13 25.52
C ILE A 166 -5.64 -26.31 26.00
N GLU A 167 -5.64 -24.99 25.79
CA GLU A 167 -6.59 -24.07 26.38
C GLU A 167 -7.40 -23.32 25.32
N GLY A 168 -8.73 -23.41 25.39
CA GLY A 168 -9.65 -22.44 24.78
C GLY A 168 -9.59 -22.26 23.25
N ARG A 169 -10.30 -21.22 22.78
CA ARG A 169 -10.26 -20.77 21.37
C ARG A 169 -9.54 -19.42 21.28
N SER A 170 -8.90 -19.18 20.14
CA SER A 170 -8.32 -17.87 19.80
C SER A 170 -9.35 -16.74 19.85
N ARG A 171 -8.88 -15.51 20.05
CA ARG A 171 -9.74 -14.33 20.20
C ARG A 171 -9.25 -13.14 19.40
N LEU A 172 -10.19 -12.37 18.89
CA LEU A 172 -9.95 -11.08 18.26
C LEU A 172 -10.18 -9.98 19.29
N LEU A 173 -9.11 -9.27 19.66
CA LEU A 173 -9.19 -8.08 20.49
C LEU A 173 -9.16 -6.85 19.61
N VAL A 174 -10.06 -5.91 19.89
CA VAL A 174 -10.15 -4.64 19.15
C VAL A 174 -10.04 -3.50 20.14
N LEU A 175 -9.05 -2.64 19.93
CA LEU A 175 -8.68 -1.56 20.84
C LEU A 175 -8.81 -0.21 20.12
N ASN A 176 -9.52 0.73 20.73
CA ASN A 176 -9.48 2.13 20.32
C ASN A 176 -8.37 2.84 21.09
N LEU A 177 -7.33 3.28 20.41
CA LEU A 177 -6.16 3.89 21.03
C LEU A 177 -6.40 5.34 21.47
N HIS A 178 -7.30 6.06 20.79
CA HIS A 178 -7.67 7.43 21.17
C HIS A 178 -8.50 7.44 22.46
N GLU A 179 -9.45 6.53 22.56
CA GLU A 179 -10.28 6.36 23.75
C GLU A 179 -9.60 5.51 24.83
N ARG A 180 -8.44 4.92 24.51
CA ARG A 180 -7.71 3.96 25.33
C ARG A 180 -8.61 2.84 25.85
N LYS A 181 -9.46 2.30 24.97
CA LYS A 181 -10.55 1.40 25.34
C LYS A 181 -10.46 0.08 24.61
N LEU A 182 -10.67 -1.02 25.33
CA LEU A 182 -10.99 -2.31 24.73
C LEU A 182 -12.44 -2.30 24.26
N LEU A 183 -12.64 -2.34 22.95
CA LEU A 183 -13.96 -2.31 22.33
C LEU A 183 -14.63 -3.68 22.36
N THR A 184 -13.86 -4.75 22.11
CA THR A 184 -14.36 -6.13 22.17
C THR A 184 -13.22 -7.13 22.33
N CYS A 185 -13.50 -8.25 22.98
CA CYS A 185 -12.69 -9.47 23.02
C CYS A 185 -13.52 -10.63 22.49
N HIS A 186 -13.54 -10.80 21.16
CA HIS A 186 -14.45 -11.74 20.48
C HIS A 186 -13.82 -13.11 20.34
N ARG A 187 -14.54 -14.16 20.74
CA ARG A 187 -14.13 -15.55 20.56
C ARG A 187 -14.23 -15.95 19.09
N LEU A 188 -13.12 -16.38 18.51
CA LEU A 188 -13.09 -16.84 17.12
C LEU A 188 -13.48 -18.32 17.01
N GLU A 189 -14.29 -18.64 16.01
CA GLU A 189 -14.60 -20.01 15.60
C GLU A 189 -13.41 -20.63 14.84
N SER A 190 -12.78 -19.83 13.99
CA SER A 190 -11.54 -20.14 13.28
C SER A 190 -10.68 -18.88 13.17
N HIS A 191 -9.39 -19.07 12.95
CA HIS A 191 -8.45 -18.00 12.59
C HIS A 191 -7.65 -18.36 11.34
N GLN A 192 -8.16 -19.30 10.53
CA GLN A 192 -7.58 -19.66 9.24
C GLN A 192 -7.75 -18.49 8.27
N LYS A 193 -6.61 -17.99 7.74
CA LYS A 193 -6.55 -16.84 6.83
C LYS A 193 -7.31 -15.60 7.34
N LEU A 194 -7.29 -15.37 8.66
CA LEU A 194 -7.98 -14.26 9.30
C LEU A 194 -7.50 -12.91 8.74
N PHE A 195 -8.45 -12.07 8.33
CA PHE A 195 -8.22 -10.66 8.03
C PHE A 195 -9.18 -9.75 8.79
N VAL A 196 -8.82 -8.48 8.91
CA VAL A 196 -9.66 -7.43 9.50
C VAL A 196 -9.59 -6.19 8.63
N ARG A 197 -10.72 -5.49 8.47
CA ARG A 197 -10.85 -4.16 7.88
C ARG A 197 -11.80 -3.34 8.73
N ASN A 198 -11.49 -2.07 8.97
CA ASN A 198 -12.38 -1.22 9.75
C ASN A 198 -12.39 0.22 9.26
N THR A 199 -13.51 0.88 9.52
CA THR A 199 -13.62 2.33 9.56
C THR A 199 -13.61 2.79 11.02
N GLN A 200 -13.89 4.07 11.26
CA GLN A 200 -14.14 4.60 12.61
C GLN A 200 -15.43 4.03 13.24
N ASN A 201 -16.36 3.54 12.44
CA ASN A 201 -17.71 3.15 12.89
C ASN A 201 -17.98 1.64 12.84
N TYR A 202 -17.32 0.93 11.92
CA TYR A 202 -17.58 -0.49 11.68
C TYR A 202 -16.28 -1.26 11.52
N LEU A 203 -16.27 -2.49 12.00
CA LEU A 203 -15.18 -3.44 11.79
C LEU A 203 -15.74 -4.71 11.16
N TYR A 204 -15.03 -5.23 10.18
CA TYR A 204 -15.27 -6.51 9.54
C TYR A 204 -14.06 -7.41 9.76
N TYR A 205 -14.32 -8.67 10.09
CA TYR A 205 -13.28 -9.70 10.01
C TYR A 205 -13.80 -10.88 9.20
N GLY A 206 -12.90 -11.49 8.44
CA GLY A 206 -13.24 -12.67 7.67
C GLY A 206 -12.26 -13.83 7.87
N THR A 207 -12.76 -15.04 7.70
CA THR A 207 -12.00 -16.30 7.83
C THR A 207 -12.34 -17.25 6.71
N HIS A 208 -11.34 -17.94 6.18
CA HIS A 208 -11.52 -18.97 5.16
C HIS A 208 -11.71 -20.34 5.82
N SER A 209 -12.92 -20.61 6.31
CA SER A 209 -13.17 -21.71 7.25
C SER A 209 -14.51 -22.41 7.14
N PHE A 210 -15.52 -21.82 6.50
CA PHE A 210 -16.79 -22.51 6.29
C PHE A 210 -16.60 -23.58 5.21
N VAL A 211 -17.14 -24.77 5.43
CA VAL A 211 -17.09 -25.85 4.46
C VAL A 211 -18.50 -25.97 3.91
N GLY A 212 -18.67 -25.69 2.62
CA GLY A 212 -19.97 -25.86 1.97
C GLY A 212 -20.26 -27.33 1.66
N ASP A 213 -21.44 -27.57 1.10
CA ASP A 213 -21.94 -28.94 0.86
C ASP A 213 -21.10 -29.72 -0.15
N ASP A 214 -20.37 -29.02 -1.01
CA ASP A 214 -19.40 -29.56 -1.96
C ASP A 214 -18.03 -29.89 -1.34
N GLY A 215 -17.85 -29.65 -0.03
CA GLY A 215 -16.60 -29.89 0.68
C GLY A 215 -15.55 -28.79 0.52
N PHE A 216 -15.81 -27.76 -0.29
CA PHE A 216 -14.88 -26.64 -0.48
C PHE A 216 -14.98 -25.61 0.64
N LYS A 217 -13.82 -25.07 1.01
CA LYS A 217 -13.73 -24.00 2.00
C LYS A 217 -14.11 -22.65 1.38
N ARG A 218 -14.91 -21.86 2.10
CA ARG A 218 -15.41 -20.54 1.72
C ARG A 218 -15.07 -19.48 2.75
N TRP A 219 -15.14 -18.24 2.31
CA TRP A 219 -14.99 -17.08 3.19
C TRP A 219 -16.27 -16.80 3.96
N VAL A 220 -16.09 -16.56 5.27
CA VAL A 220 -17.15 -16.08 6.15
C VAL A 220 -16.77 -14.71 6.64
N LEU A 221 -17.72 -13.78 6.60
CA LEU A 221 -17.54 -12.41 7.09
C LEU A 221 -18.44 -12.16 8.30
N LYS A 222 -17.86 -11.55 9.34
CA LYS A 222 -18.58 -11.03 10.51
C LYS A 222 -18.30 -9.56 10.68
N HIS A 223 -19.26 -8.83 11.24
CA HIS A 223 -19.15 -7.40 11.43
C HIS A 223 -19.49 -6.97 12.86
N PHE A 224 -18.88 -5.86 13.28
CA PHE A 224 -19.00 -5.26 14.59
C PHE A 224 -19.28 -3.77 14.43
N SER A 225 -20.36 -3.31 15.06
CA SER A 225 -20.64 -1.87 15.22
C SER A 225 -19.75 -1.33 16.34
N ILE A 226 -18.81 -0.46 15.99
CA ILE A 226 -17.88 0.16 16.94
C ILE A 226 -18.62 1.16 17.82
N ARG A 227 -19.56 1.90 17.23
CA ARG A 227 -20.39 2.88 17.94
C ARG A 227 -21.24 2.20 19.02
N ASP A 228 -21.92 1.12 18.64
CA ASP A 228 -22.85 0.42 19.53
C ASP A 228 -22.14 -0.64 20.40
N GLN A 229 -20.88 -0.96 20.08
CA GLN A 229 -20.10 -2.05 20.68
C GLN A 229 -20.83 -3.40 20.65
N GLN A 230 -21.45 -3.69 19.51
CA GLN A 230 -22.28 -4.87 19.31
C GLN A 230 -21.83 -5.62 18.06
N TRP A 231 -21.72 -6.94 18.19
CA TRP A 231 -21.55 -7.82 17.04
C TRP A 231 -22.88 -7.93 16.30
N GLY A 232 -22.82 -7.92 14.97
CA GLY A 232 -23.99 -8.24 14.15
C GLY A 232 -24.51 -9.65 14.43
N SER A 233 -25.82 -9.84 14.28
CA SER A 233 -26.41 -11.17 14.33
C SER A 233 -26.00 -11.99 13.11
N GLY A 234 -25.43 -13.18 13.33
CA GLY A 234 -25.08 -14.11 12.25
C GLY A 234 -23.73 -13.82 11.60
N HIS A 235 -23.59 -14.26 10.35
CA HIS A 235 -22.43 -14.07 9.50
C HIS A 235 -22.89 -14.01 8.04
N LEU A 236 -22.01 -13.54 7.16
CA LEU A 236 -22.24 -13.50 5.72
C LEU A 236 -21.32 -14.53 5.06
N ASP A 237 -21.91 -15.56 4.48
CA ASP A 237 -21.21 -16.54 3.66
C ASP A 237 -20.96 -15.96 2.28
N LEU A 238 -19.69 -15.98 1.85
CA LEU A 238 -19.29 -15.51 0.53
C LEU A 238 -19.11 -16.74 -0.37
N GLU A 239 -20.24 -17.31 -0.79
CA GLU A 239 -20.27 -18.57 -1.55
C GLU A 239 -19.55 -18.48 -2.90
N ASP A 240 -19.69 -17.33 -3.58
CA ASP A 240 -19.18 -17.12 -4.93
C ASP A 240 -17.75 -16.57 -4.98
N ILE A 241 -17.08 -16.43 -3.82
CA ILE A 241 -15.73 -15.86 -3.75
C ILE A 241 -14.71 -16.97 -3.53
N VAL A 242 -14.10 -17.34 -4.65
CA VAL A 242 -13.06 -18.35 -4.74
C VAL A 242 -11.68 -17.76 -4.39
N GLY A 243 -10.75 -18.58 -3.94
CA GLY A 243 -9.38 -18.20 -3.63
C GLY A 243 -9.14 -17.96 -2.15
N SER A 244 -7.90 -18.16 -1.70
CA SER A 244 -7.58 -18.20 -0.27
C SER A 244 -6.37 -17.34 0.14
N ASP A 245 -5.65 -16.80 -0.83
CA ASP A 245 -4.44 -16.01 -0.62
C ASP A 245 -4.75 -14.53 -0.82
N ILE A 246 -4.99 -13.85 0.31
CA ILE A 246 -5.29 -12.41 0.32
C ILE A 246 -4.12 -11.63 -0.26
N GLY A 247 -4.42 -10.75 -1.20
CA GLY A 247 -3.44 -9.95 -1.93
C GLY A 247 -2.84 -10.66 -3.15
N ALA A 248 -3.24 -11.89 -3.46
CA ALA A 248 -2.76 -12.65 -4.62
C ALA A 248 -3.90 -13.25 -5.46
N THR A 249 -4.82 -13.98 -4.81
CA THR A 249 -5.99 -14.60 -5.47
C THR A 249 -7.31 -13.95 -5.06
N VAL A 250 -7.34 -13.32 -3.88
CA VAL A 250 -8.51 -12.61 -3.36
C VAL A 250 -8.08 -11.30 -2.69
N CYS A 251 -8.93 -10.28 -2.70
CA CYS A 251 -8.70 -8.99 -2.05
C CYS A 251 -9.98 -8.55 -1.33
N PHE A 252 -9.85 -7.95 -0.14
CA PHE A 252 -10.97 -7.39 0.63
C PHE A 252 -10.60 -6.01 1.13
N GLU A 253 -11.38 -5.00 0.78
CA GLU A 253 -11.11 -3.61 1.16
C GLU A 253 -12.38 -2.83 1.49
N ILE A 254 -12.22 -1.76 2.29
CA ILE A 254 -13.27 -0.78 2.52
C ILE A 254 -12.87 0.52 1.82
N ILE A 255 -13.66 0.94 0.84
CA ILE A 255 -13.41 2.13 0.01
C ILE A 255 -14.73 2.88 -0.13
N ASP A 256 -14.73 4.21 0.08
CA ASP A 256 -15.92 5.07 -0.09
C ASP A 256 -17.23 4.49 0.51
N ASP A 257 -17.19 4.16 1.81
CA ASP A 257 -18.31 3.62 2.59
C ASP A 257 -18.90 2.28 2.08
N HIS A 258 -18.17 1.55 1.24
CA HIS A 258 -18.53 0.21 0.80
C HIS A 258 -17.45 -0.80 1.16
N PHE A 259 -17.88 -2.00 1.52
CA PHE A 259 -17.01 -3.16 1.65
C PHE A 259 -16.96 -3.88 0.31
N TYR A 260 -15.77 -4.24 -0.14
CA TYR A 260 -15.52 -4.93 -1.40
C TYR A 260 -14.82 -6.27 -1.16
N GLY A 261 -15.15 -7.25 -2.00
CA GLY A 261 -14.33 -8.43 -2.21
C GLY A 261 -14.12 -8.66 -3.70
N LEU A 262 -12.93 -9.12 -4.08
CA LEU A 262 -12.55 -9.40 -5.46
C LEU A 262 -11.71 -10.68 -5.51
N SER A 263 -11.98 -11.54 -6.48
CA SER A 263 -11.25 -12.76 -6.77
C SER A 263 -10.80 -12.81 -8.23
N SER A 264 -9.64 -13.40 -8.47
CA SER A 264 -9.10 -13.71 -9.81
C SER A 264 -9.36 -15.15 -10.26
N LEU A 265 -10.06 -15.95 -9.44
CA LEU A 265 -10.37 -17.36 -9.68
C LEU A 265 -11.86 -17.56 -9.91
N SER A 266 -12.21 -18.51 -10.79
CA SER A 266 -13.61 -18.79 -11.19
C SER A 266 -14.20 -20.06 -10.59
N SER A 267 -13.38 -21.04 -10.21
CA SER A 267 -13.85 -22.31 -9.65
C SER A 267 -12.95 -22.82 -8.52
N PHE A 268 -13.54 -23.62 -7.64
CA PHE A 268 -12.81 -24.35 -6.60
C PHE A 268 -12.08 -25.59 -7.14
N ASP A 269 -12.38 -25.99 -8.38
CA ASP A 269 -11.76 -27.11 -9.08
C ASP A 269 -10.40 -26.72 -9.69
N VAL A 270 -9.47 -27.68 -9.70
CA VAL A 270 -8.10 -27.48 -10.21
C VAL A 270 -8.07 -27.32 -11.74
N TYR A 271 -9.11 -27.80 -12.43
CA TYR A 271 -9.24 -27.70 -13.88
C TYR A 271 -10.24 -26.60 -14.23
N GLU A 272 -9.73 -25.44 -14.66
CA GLU A 272 -10.55 -24.43 -15.32
C GLU A 272 -10.98 -24.99 -16.69
N THR A 273 -12.24 -25.43 -16.80
CA THR A 273 -12.85 -25.85 -18.07
C THR A 273 -13.04 -24.66 -19.02
N ASP A 274 -13.14 -23.45 -18.46
CA ASP A 274 -13.36 -22.22 -19.21
C ASP A 274 -12.07 -21.72 -19.88
N TRP A 275 -12.10 -21.55 -21.20
CA TRP A 275 -11.01 -20.97 -21.98
C TRP A 275 -10.81 -19.45 -21.72
N THR A 276 -11.71 -18.82 -20.98
CA THR A 276 -11.68 -17.40 -20.58
C THR A 276 -11.89 -17.24 -19.08
N SER A 277 -10.98 -16.53 -18.41
CA SER A 277 -11.10 -16.19 -17.00
C SER A 277 -11.67 -14.78 -16.82
N TYR A 278 -12.42 -14.58 -15.75
CA TYR A 278 -13.02 -13.30 -15.34
C TYR A 278 -12.59 -12.94 -13.92
N TYR A 279 -12.73 -11.67 -13.55
CA TYR A 279 -12.73 -11.30 -12.14
C TYR A 279 -14.13 -11.47 -11.54
N HIS A 280 -14.18 -11.96 -10.32
CA HIS A 280 -15.42 -12.16 -9.57
C HIS A 280 -15.37 -11.29 -8.32
N GLY A 281 -16.28 -10.32 -8.22
CA GLY A 281 -16.30 -9.42 -7.09
C GLY A 281 -17.70 -9.12 -6.59
N PHE A 282 -17.74 -8.54 -5.40
CA PHE A 282 -18.96 -8.03 -4.79
C PHE A 282 -18.69 -6.72 -4.06
N ARG A 283 -19.76 -5.96 -3.80
CA ARG A 283 -19.76 -4.87 -2.83
C ARG A 283 -21.05 -4.82 -2.04
N PHE A 284 -21.00 -4.22 -0.86
CA PHE A 284 -22.20 -3.79 -0.13
C PHE A 284 -21.90 -2.56 0.72
N PRO A 285 -22.90 -1.72 1.06
CA PRO A 285 -22.70 -0.58 1.94
C PRO A 285 -22.22 -0.99 3.33
N VAL A 286 -21.22 -0.30 3.86
CA VAL A 286 -20.70 -0.53 5.21
C VAL A 286 -21.81 -0.35 6.25
N GLY A 287 -21.89 -1.28 7.19
CA GLY A 287 -22.95 -1.40 8.19
C GLY A 287 -24.12 -2.26 7.74
N SER A 288 -24.22 -2.63 6.46
CA SER A 288 -25.17 -3.67 6.03
C SER A 288 -24.71 -5.06 6.49
N SER A 289 -25.70 -5.88 6.84
CA SER A 289 -25.59 -7.28 7.23
C SER A 289 -26.47 -8.20 6.39
N ARG A 290 -27.10 -7.66 5.34
CA ARG A 290 -28.15 -8.35 4.60
C ARG A 290 -27.60 -8.82 3.24
N PRO A 291 -27.70 -10.13 2.91
CA PRO A 291 -27.24 -10.64 1.62
C PRO A 291 -27.83 -9.89 0.43
N ARG A 292 -29.10 -9.45 0.51
CA ARG A 292 -29.78 -8.69 -0.54
C ARG A 292 -29.19 -7.32 -0.86
N ASP A 293 -28.36 -6.76 0.03
CA ASP A 293 -27.70 -5.47 -0.21
C ASP A 293 -26.37 -5.67 -0.96
N MET A 294 -25.97 -6.93 -1.22
CA MET A 294 -24.79 -7.29 -1.99
C MET A 294 -25.04 -7.11 -3.49
N GLN A 295 -24.11 -6.42 -4.14
CA GLN A 295 -24.07 -6.26 -5.59
C GLN A 295 -22.86 -7.02 -6.13
N LEU A 296 -23.09 -7.89 -7.12
CA LEU A 296 -22.04 -8.64 -7.79
C LEU A 296 -21.49 -7.88 -8.99
N THR A 297 -20.26 -8.17 -9.36
CA THR A 297 -19.65 -7.63 -10.57
C THR A 297 -20.19 -8.29 -11.85
N SER A 298 -20.28 -7.53 -12.94
CA SER A 298 -20.76 -8.04 -14.23
C SER A 298 -19.71 -8.94 -14.90
N LYS A 299 -19.99 -10.25 -15.01
CA LYS A 299 -19.08 -11.23 -15.66
C LYS A 299 -18.66 -10.75 -17.05
N LYS A 300 -19.60 -10.27 -17.88
CA LYS A 300 -19.34 -9.79 -19.25
C LYS A 300 -18.33 -8.64 -19.32
N LYS A 301 -18.29 -7.76 -18.31
CA LYS A 301 -17.45 -6.56 -18.28
C LYS A 301 -16.18 -6.73 -17.45
N MET A 302 -16.11 -7.79 -16.63
CA MET A 302 -14.96 -8.12 -15.79
C MET A 302 -14.03 -9.15 -16.44
N TRP A 303 -13.82 -9.07 -17.75
CA TRP A 303 -12.90 -9.98 -18.45
C TRP A 303 -11.47 -9.85 -17.89
N ARG A 304 -10.89 -10.98 -17.47
CA ARG A 304 -9.55 -11.02 -16.87
C ARG A 304 -8.49 -11.44 -17.86
N ARG A 305 -8.68 -12.56 -18.58
CA ARG A 305 -7.73 -13.09 -19.58
C ARG A 305 -8.30 -14.24 -20.40
N GLN A 306 -7.64 -14.55 -21.52
CA GLN A 306 -7.79 -15.83 -22.23
C GLN A 306 -6.67 -16.81 -21.84
N HIS A 307 -7.00 -18.09 -21.74
CA HIS A 307 -6.01 -19.14 -21.45
C HIS A 307 -4.93 -19.24 -22.53
N GLN A 308 -5.29 -18.92 -23.79
CA GLN A 308 -4.36 -18.84 -24.92
C GLN A 308 -3.26 -17.80 -24.77
N GLU A 309 -3.36 -16.86 -23.83
CA GLU A 309 -2.28 -15.89 -23.54
C GLU A 309 -1.04 -16.55 -22.91
N GLY A 310 -1.09 -17.85 -22.57
CA GLY A 310 0.02 -18.63 -22.03
C GLY A 310 -0.09 -18.90 -20.53
N PRO A 311 0.80 -19.72 -19.93
CA PRO A 311 0.73 -20.02 -18.51
C PRO A 311 1.23 -18.84 -17.65
N ILE A 312 0.76 -18.80 -16.39
CA ILE A 312 1.14 -17.80 -15.37
C ILE A 312 1.98 -18.47 -14.28
N ASP A 313 3.00 -17.77 -13.76
CA ASP A 313 3.66 -18.13 -12.51
C ASP A 313 2.93 -17.46 -11.33
N ASP A 314 2.00 -18.20 -10.71
CA ASP A 314 1.13 -17.69 -9.64
C ASP A 314 1.87 -17.19 -8.41
N ARG A 315 3.15 -17.55 -8.23
CA ARG A 315 3.97 -17.04 -7.13
C ARG A 315 4.19 -15.53 -7.25
N TRP A 316 4.16 -14.99 -8.47
CA TRP A 316 4.31 -13.56 -8.74
C TRP A 316 2.99 -12.80 -8.73
N SER A 317 1.86 -13.50 -8.59
CA SER A 317 0.54 -12.88 -8.67
C SER A 317 0.27 -11.98 -7.47
N THR A 318 -0.16 -10.75 -7.75
CA THR A 318 -0.71 -9.83 -6.74
C THR A 318 -2.06 -9.29 -7.21
N LEU A 319 -2.98 -9.07 -6.28
CA LEU A 319 -4.32 -8.54 -6.54
C LEU A 319 -4.68 -7.49 -5.48
N SER A 320 -4.96 -6.27 -5.94
CA SER A 320 -5.42 -5.15 -5.10
C SER A 320 -6.61 -4.41 -5.71
N LEU A 321 -7.27 -3.62 -4.87
CA LEU A 321 -8.31 -2.67 -5.24
C LEU A 321 -7.78 -1.25 -4.99
N GLU A 322 -7.74 -0.43 -6.03
CA GLU A 322 -7.21 0.94 -5.96
C GLU A 322 -8.13 1.92 -6.68
N LYS A 323 -8.24 3.13 -6.15
CA LYS A 323 -9.03 4.19 -6.78
C LYS A 323 -8.16 4.95 -7.77
N ASP A 324 -8.65 5.15 -8.98
CA ASP A 324 -7.97 5.98 -9.96
C ASP A 324 -7.82 7.42 -9.44
N PRO A 325 -6.60 7.95 -9.30
CA PRO A 325 -6.38 9.28 -8.70
C PRO A 325 -7.00 10.43 -9.50
N VAL A 326 -7.31 10.24 -10.79
CA VAL A 326 -7.85 11.29 -11.68
C VAL A 326 -9.36 11.16 -11.86
N GLY A 327 -9.84 10.01 -12.33
CA GLY A 327 -11.25 9.76 -12.63
C GLY A 327 -12.06 9.26 -11.43
N GLY A 328 -11.40 8.69 -10.42
CA GLY A 328 -12.06 8.18 -9.21
C GLY A 328 -12.74 6.83 -9.40
N GLY A 329 -12.63 6.20 -10.57
CA GLY A 329 -13.09 4.83 -10.81
C GLY A 329 -12.33 3.85 -9.92
N LEU A 330 -13.02 2.79 -9.48
CA LEU A 330 -12.40 1.73 -8.68
C LEU A 330 -11.81 0.67 -9.61
N MET A 331 -10.52 0.39 -9.46
CA MET A 331 -9.77 -0.50 -10.35
C MET A 331 -9.35 -1.77 -9.61
N ALA A 332 -9.53 -2.91 -10.26
CA ALA A 332 -8.80 -4.13 -9.97
C ALA A 332 -7.40 -3.98 -10.56
N VAL A 333 -6.37 -4.11 -9.73
CA VAL A 333 -4.97 -4.07 -10.14
C VAL A 333 -4.39 -5.46 -9.91
N GLU A 334 -4.10 -6.16 -11.00
CA GLU A 334 -3.48 -7.49 -10.96
C GLU A 334 -2.08 -7.43 -11.57
N CYS A 335 -1.07 -7.88 -10.84
CA CYS A 335 0.25 -8.12 -11.43
C CYS A 335 0.46 -9.61 -11.61
N ARG A 336 0.94 -10.02 -12.77
CA ARG A 336 1.20 -11.43 -13.13
C ARG A 336 2.56 -11.58 -13.78
N ARG A 337 3.15 -12.76 -13.69
CA ARG A 337 4.29 -13.14 -14.54
C ARG A 337 3.83 -14.21 -15.53
N GLU A 338 3.93 -13.91 -16.82
CA GLU A 338 3.34 -14.68 -17.90
C GLU A 338 4.42 -15.22 -18.83
N TYR A 339 4.27 -16.47 -19.28
CA TYR A 339 5.12 -17.05 -20.33
C TYR A 339 4.44 -16.82 -21.68
N LEU A 340 5.09 -16.04 -22.54
CA LEU A 340 4.52 -15.67 -23.83
C LEU A 340 4.53 -16.87 -24.77
N VAL A 341 3.41 -17.11 -25.46
CA VAL A 341 3.30 -18.21 -26.43
C VAL A 341 4.30 -18.02 -27.56
N GLY A 342 5.16 -19.03 -27.77
CA GLY A 342 6.20 -19.01 -28.82
C GLY A 342 7.50 -18.30 -28.43
N ASP A 343 7.62 -17.85 -27.18
CA ASP A 343 8.86 -17.32 -26.60
C ASP A 343 9.28 -18.17 -25.40
N CYS A 344 10.59 -18.30 -25.16
CA CYS A 344 11.14 -18.92 -23.97
C CYS A 344 11.25 -17.93 -22.79
N SER A 345 10.88 -16.65 -23.01
CA SER A 345 10.91 -15.60 -22.01
C SER A 345 9.61 -15.52 -21.19
N SER A 346 9.69 -14.93 -20.00
CA SER A 346 8.53 -14.57 -19.20
C SER A 346 8.56 -13.08 -18.89
N THR A 347 7.39 -12.45 -18.88
CA THR A 347 7.22 -11.01 -18.65
C THR A 347 6.32 -10.78 -17.45
N ARG A 348 6.71 -9.87 -16.55
CA ARG A 348 5.82 -9.36 -15.51
C ARG A 348 4.97 -8.22 -16.05
N THR A 349 3.66 -8.29 -15.88
CA THR A 349 2.72 -7.29 -16.39
C THR A 349 1.72 -6.91 -15.31
N SER A 350 1.42 -5.62 -15.20
CA SER A 350 0.32 -5.10 -14.38
C SER A 350 -0.87 -4.79 -15.28
N TYR A 351 -2.04 -5.27 -14.89
CA TYR A 351 -3.32 -5.12 -15.54
C TYR A 351 -4.26 -4.31 -14.65
N ARG A 352 -4.90 -3.30 -15.23
CA ARG A 352 -5.91 -2.48 -14.56
C ARG A 352 -7.27 -2.72 -15.21
N THR A 353 -8.27 -3.09 -14.42
CA THR A 353 -9.64 -3.31 -14.90
C THR A 353 -10.61 -2.55 -14.02
N GLU A 354 -11.43 -1.68 -14.61
CA GLU A 354 -12.43 -0.93 -13.84
C GLU A 354 -13.53 -1.86 -13.33
N LEU A 355 -13.87 -1.75 -12.04
CA LEU A 355 -14.93 -2.55 -11.44
C LEU A 355 -16.29 -2.08 -11.94
N THR A 356 -17.01 -3.02 -12.56
CA THR A 356 -18.37 -2.80 -13.05
C THR A 356 -19.33 -3.77 -12.36
N PHE A 357 -20.41 -3.23 -11.80
CA PHE A 357 -21.42 -4.00 -11.07
C PHE A 357 -22.64 -4.26 -11.95
N CYS A 358 -23.29 -5.41 -11.72
CA CYS A 358 -24.49 -5.79 -12.47
C CYS A 358 -25.59 -4.73 -12.34
N GLY A 359 -26.17 -4.36 -13.48
CA GLY A 359 -27.41 -3.59 -13.54
C GLY A 359 -28.64 -4.51 -13.58
N SER A 360 -29.84 -3.93 -13.72
CA SER A 360 -31.07 -4.70 -13.97
C SER A 360 -30.98 -5.57 -15.24
N ASP A 361 -30.20 -5.13 -16.22
CA ASP A 361 -30.15 -5.70 -17.57
C ASP A 361 -29.15 -6.87 -17.70
N ASP A 362 -28.40 -7.19 -16.64
CA ASP A 362 -27.39 -8.25 -16.63
C ASP A 362 -27.95 -9.63 -16.21
N PHE A 363 -29.19 -9.68 -15.67
CA PHE A 363 -29.81 -10.90 -15.14
C PHE A 363 -30.46 -11.81 -16.20
N ASP A 364 -30.52 -11.40 -17.46
CA ASP A 364 -31.25 -12.11 -18.52
C ASP A 364 -30.42 -13.21 -19.25
N SER A 365 -29.18 -13.50 -18.85
CA SER A 365 -28.31 -14.43 -19.62
C SER A 365 -27.77 -15.66 -18.91
N ASP A 366 -28.09 -15.90 -17.65
CA ASP A 366 -27.54 -17.07 -16.91
C ASP A 366 -28.25 -18.40 -17.24
N GLN A 367 -29.03 -18.47 -18.34
CA GLN A 367 -29.88 -19.63 -18.63
C GLN A 367 -29.65 -20.31 -19.99
N SER A 368 -28.55 -20.02 -20.72
CA SER A 368 -28.38 -20.62 -22.07
C SER A 368 -26.97 -21.03 -22.50
N ASP A 369 -26.06 -21.41 -21.58
CA ASP A 369 -24.76 -22.00 -21.94
C ASP A 369 -24.62 -23.48 -21.48
N TYR A 370 -25.74 -24.20 -21.37
CA TYR A 370 -25.70 -25.67 -21.45
C TYR A 370 -25.62 -26.04 -22.94
N GLU A 371 -24.42 -26.02 -23.52
CA GLU A 371 -24.20 -26.70 -24.79
C GLU A 371 -24.33 -28.21 -24.54
N ASP A 372 -25.30 -28.77 -25.25
CA ASP A 372 -25.74 -30.16 -25.34
C ASP A 372 -24.58 -31.06 -25.80
N ASP A 373 -24.05 -31.91 -24.91
CA ASP A 373 -23.16 -33.02 -25.26
C ASP A 373 -23.96 -34.11 -25.99
N GLY A 374 -24.30 -33.84 -27.24
CA GLY A 374 -24.76 -34.82 -28.20
C GLY A 374 -23.57 -35.53 -28.86
N ASP A 375 -23.30 -36.75 -28.43
CA ASP A 375 -22.43 -37.73 -29.12
C ASP A 375 -22.92 -37.95 -30.56
N GLU A 376 -22.36 -37.25 -31.56
CA GLU A 376 -22.38 -37.71 -32.95
C GLU A 376 -21.00 -37.56 -33.61
N MET A 377 -20.41 -38.72 -33.86
CA MET A 377 -19.18 -38.94 -34.59
C MET A 377 -19.41 -38.73 -36.10
N GLU A 378 -18.99 -37.60 -36.68
CA GLU A 378 -18.81 -37.48 -38.13
C GLU A 378 -17.51 -36.76 -38.53
N HIS A 379 -16.90 -37.32 -39.57
CA HIS A 379 -15.58 -36.98 -40.13
C HIS A 379 -15.60 -35.68 -40.97
N PRO A 380 -14.41 -35.09 -41.27
CA PRO A 380 -14.31 -33.68 -41.63
C PRO A 380 -14.47 -33.46 -43.14
N SER A 381 -15.35 -32.55 -43.53
CA SER A 381 -15.27 -31.81 -44.80
C SER A 381 -16.26 -30.65 -44.82
N GLY A 382 -15.77 -29.44 -45.12
CA GLY A 382 -16.62 -28.35 -45.59
C GLY A 382 -16.60 -27.10 -44.70
N SER A 383 -15.70 -26.19 -45.05
CA SER A 383 -15.83 -24.72 -44.92
C SER A 383 -17.22 -24.23 -44.48
N THR A 384 -17.36 -23.93 -43.19
CA THR A 384 -18.29 -22.91 -42.71
C THR A 384 -17.52 -21.98 -41.77
N SER A 385 -17.63 -20.69 -42.05
CA SER A 385 -17.01 -19.62 -41.29
C SER A 385 -17.57 -19.62 -39.86
N ALA A 386 -16.88 -20.31 -38.94
CA ALA A 386 -17.03 -20.04 -37.52
C ALA A 386 -16.68 -18.57 -37.33
N ALA A 387 -17.68 -17.76 -36.96
CA ALA A 387 -17.47 -16.36 -36.62
C ALA A 387 -16.37 -16.32 -35.56
N ALA A 388 -15.19 -15.82 -35.94
CA ALA A 388 -14.07 -15.68 -35.04
C ALA A 388 -14.56 -14.84 -33.85
N LYS A 389 -14.77 -15.46 -32.69
CA LYS A 389 -15.00 -14.74 -31.43
C LYS A 389 -13.80 -13.82 -31.29
N THR A 390 -14.01 -12.53 -31.53
CA THR A 390 -12.95 -11.53 -31.49
C THR A 390 -12.39 -11.52 -30.07
N THR A 391 -11.12 -11.87 -29.92
CA THR A 391 -10.45 -11.79 -28.63
C THR A 391 -10.59 -10.37 -28.08
N PRO A 392 -11.09 -10.19 -26.85
CA PRO A 392 -11.19 -8.86 -26.25
C PRO A 392 -9.82 -8.19 -26.27
N SER A 393 -9.73 -7.04 -26.95
CA SER A 393 -8.49 -6.26 -27.01
C SER A 393 -8.40 -5.38 -25.76
N ARG A 394 -7.27 -5.43 -25.04
CA ARG A 394 -7.02 -4.53 -23.90
C ARG A 394 -6.60 -3.16 -24.39
N ASP A 395 -7.10 -2.11 -23.72
CA ASP A 395 -6.54 -0.77 -23.87
C ASP A 395 -5.06 -0.79 -23.40
N PRO A 396 -4.09 -0.42 -24.26
CA PRO A 396 -2.68 -0.33 -23.87
C PRO A 396 -2.43 0.63 -22.68
N SER A 397 -3.34 1.58 -22.45
CA SER A 397 -3.27 2.45 -21.28
C SER A 397 -3.40 1.65 -19.99
N THR A 398 -4.23 0.60 -19.94
CA THR A 398 -4.49 -0.17 -18.71
C THR A 398 -3.50 -1.30 -18.46
N VAL A 399 -2.54 -1.52 -19.38
CA VAL A 399 -1.54 -2.59 -19.32
C VAL A 399 -0.15 -2.02 -19.19
N HIS A 400 0.59 -2.38 -18.14
CA HIS A 400 1.98 -1.97 -17.93
C HIS A 400 2.92 -3.20 -17.93
N ARG A 401 3.77 -3.29 -18.95
CA ARG A 401 4.83 -4.32 -19.00
C ARG A 401 6.02 -3.88 -18.14
N GLY A 402 6.37 -4.72 -17.17
CA GLY A 402 7.51 -4.56 -16.27
C GLY A 402 8.75 -5.27 -16.80
N ASP A 403 9.40 -6.05 -15.94
CA ASP A 403 10.60 -6.81 -16.26
C ASP A 403 10.32 -8.13 -16.98
N ASP A 404 11.28 -8.53 -17.81
CA ASP A 404 11.31 -9.78 -18.55
C ASP A 404 12.64 -10.54 -18.33
N GLY A 405 12.88 -11.59 -19.13
CA GLY A 405 14.11 -12.37 -19.07
C GLY A 405 15.39 -11.61 -19.47
N SER A 406 15.26 -10.44 -20.11
CA SER A 406 16.38 -9.59 -20.54
C SER A 406 16.69 -8.46 -19.56
N THR A 407 15.80 -8.22 -18.60
CA THR A 407 15.89 -7.09 -17.67
C THR A 407 16.99 -7.28 -16.64
N ILE A 408 17.87 -6.28 -16.50
CA ILE A 408 19.01 -6.26 -15.57
C ILE A 408 18.79 -5.17 -14.52
N PRO A 409 19.02 -5.42 -13.22
CA PRO A 409 19.36 -6.72 -12.63
C PRO A 409 18.18 -7.69 -12.66
N ALA A 410 18.45 -8.96 -13.00
CA ALA A 410 17.44 -10.01 -12.95
C ALA A 410 17.09 -10.34 -11.49
N ALA A 411 15.80 -10.47 -11.18
CA ALA A 411 15.32 -10.90 -9.86
C ALA A 411 14.50 -12.17 -9.98
N THR A 412 14.94 -13.22 -9.29
CA THR A 412 14.13 -14.42 -9.12
C THR A 412 13.14 -14.22 -7.98
N PHE A 413 12.11 -15.06 -7.94
CA PHE A 413 11.12 -15.02 -6.85
C PHE A 413 11.76 -15.16 -5.46
N THR A 414 12.77 -16.04 -5.33
CA THR A 414 13.47 -16.29 -4.05
C THR A 414 14.32 -15.12 -3.57
N HIS A 415 14.75 -14.26 -4.49
CA HIS A 415 15.53 -13.06 -4.20
C HIS A 415 14.70 -11.77 -4.27
N CYS A 416 13.39 -11.87 -4.43
CA CYS A 416 12.46 -10.75 -4.43
C CYS A 416 11.58 -10.82 -3.18
N PHE A 417 11.99 -10.11 -2.12
CA PHE A 417 11.43 -10.19 -0.77
C PHE A 417 10.08 -9.47 -0.63
N ILE A 418 9.94 -8.33 -1.31
CA ILE A 418 8.71 -7.53 -1.34
C ILE A 418 8.48 -7.10 -2.78
N ARG A 419 7.22 -7.13 -3.20
CA ARG A 419 6.75 -6.73 -4.53
C ARG A 419 5.58 -5.78 -4.36
N SER A 420 5.59 -4.68 -5.09
CA SER A 420 4.51 -3.70 -5.11
C SER A 420 4.40 -3.08 -6.49
N TYR A 421 3.21 -2.57 -6.81
CA TYR A 421 2.97 -1.76 -7.99
C TYR A 421 2.29 -0.46 -7.58
N HIS A 422 2.89 0.67 -7.93
CA HIS A 422 2.36 1.99 -7.65
C HIS A 422 1.60 2.51 -8.87
N GLN A 423 0.27 2.45 -8.84
CA GLN A 423 -0.57 2.91 -9.95
C GLN A 423 -0.33 4.40 -10.29
N SER A 424 -0.12 5.24 -9.28
CA SER A 424 -0.07 6.70 -9.46
C SER A 424 1.16 7.21 -10.23
N CYS A 425 2.20 6.40 -10.33
CA CYS A 425 3.42 6.67 -11.11
C CYS A 425 3.79 5.52 -12.06
N GLU A 426 2.91 4.51 -12.17
CA GLU A 426 3.08 3.34 -13.03
C GLU A 426 4.43 2.65 -12.86
N THR A 427 4.79 2.36 -11.61
CA THR A 427 6.11 1.83 -11.25
C THR A 427 5.97 0.52 -10.47
N PHE A 428 6.65 -0.54 -10.90
CA PHE A 428 6.92 -1.68 -10.04
C PHE A 428 8.03 -1.32 -9.08
N MET A 429 7.85 -1.62 -7.80
CA MET A 429 8.88 -1.42 -6.78
C MET A 429 9.09 -2.72 -6.00
N ASP A 430 10.32 -3.20 -6.02
CA ASP A 430 10.72 -4.45 -5.41
C ASP A 430 11.79 -4.21 -4.35
N LEU A 431 11.73 -4.96 -3.24
CA LEU A 431 12.88 -5.16 -2.36
C LEU A 431 13.53 -6.49 -2.75
N ILE A 432 14.71 -6.42 -3.37
CA ILE A 432 15.44 -7.58 -3.87
C ILE A 432 16.73 -7.82 -3.08
N ASN A 433 17.32 -9.00 -3.24
CA ASN A 433 18.74 -9.19 -2.96
C ASN A 433 19.54 -8.71 -4.16
N ASP A 434 20.59 -7.92 -3.93
CA ASP A 434 21.57 -7.55 -4.96
C ASP A 434 22.10 -8.83 -5.64
N PRO A 435 21.91 -9.02 -6.96
CA PRO A 435 22.33 -10.25 -7.62
C PRO A 435 23.83 -10.50 -7.56
N ALA A 436 24.65 -9.45 -7.64
CA ALA A 436 26.10 -9.59 -7.54
C ALA A 436 26.53 -10.04 -6.13
N ALA A 437 25.82 -9.55 -5.10
CA ALA A 437 26.00 -10.05 -3.73
C ALA A 437 25.50 -11.49 -3.57
N SER A 438 24.42 -11.84 -4.26
CA SER A 438 23.83 -13.19 -4.21
C SER A 438 24.79 -14.26 -4.76
N GLU A 439 25.54 -13.96 -5.83
CA GLU A 439 26.58 -14.84 -6.36
C GLU A 439 27.69 -15.16 -5.36
N THR A 440 27.98 -14.20 -4.47
CA THR A 440 29.01 -14.34 -3.42
C THR A 440 28.46 -14.86 -2.10
N MET A 441 27.22 -15.37 -2.07
CA MET A 441 26.52 -15.78 -0.85
C MET A 441 26.57 -14.65 0.19
N VAL A 442 26.12 -13.47 -0.21
CA VAL A 442 25.91 -12.31 0.66
C VAL A 442 24.46 -11.84 0.53
N GLN A 443 23.81 -11.59 1.67
CA GLN A 443 22.48 -10.97 1.69
C GLN A 443 22.64 -9.45 1.77
N ARG A 444 22.35 -8.77 0.67
CA ARG A 444 22.41 -7.31 0.53
C ARG A 444 21.09 -6.80 -0.07
N PRO A 445 20.14 -6.38 0.78
CA PRO A 445 18.87 -5.85 0.32
C PRO A 445 19.04 -4.57 -0.51
N GLN A 446 18.30 -4.47 -1.61
CA GLN A 446 18.30 -3.36 -2.54
C GLN A 446 16.88 -3.08 -3.02
N ILE A 447 16.53 -1.82 -3.22
CA ILE A 447 15.32 -1.38 -3.88
C ILE A 447 15.56 -1.38 -5.39
N ARG A 448 14.64 -1.96 -6.13
CA ARG A 448 14.59 -1.92 -7.60
C ARG A 448 13.27 -1.33 -8.04
N SER A 449 13.29 -0.28 -8.86
CA SER A 449 12.10 0.26 -9.51
C SER A 449 12.12 0.00 -11.01
N ILE A 450 10.96 -0.31 -11.59
CA ILE A 450 10.77 -0.49 -13.02
C ILE A 450 9.55 0.35 -13.42
N SER A 451 9.79 1.47 -14.11
CA SER A 451 8.74 2.43 -14.44
C SER A 451 8.39 2.38 -15.92
N ARG A 452 7.11 2.59 -16.24
CA ARG A 452 6.71 3.00 -17.58
C ARG A 452 7.39 4.35 -17.81
N SER A 453 8.32 4.44 -18.75
CA SER A 453 9.11 5.66 -18.97
C SER A 453 8.20 6.89 -19.22
N ILE A 454 8.33 7.97 -18.42
CA ILE A 454 7.64 9.27 -18.61
C ILE A 454 8.44 10.35 -17.82
N PRO A 455 8.65 11.64 -18.21
CA PRO A 455 8.06 12.50 -19.28
C PRO A 455 9.06 13.17 -20.26
N ALA A 456 8.54 13.70 -21.37
CA ALA A 456 9.10 14.69 -22.30
C ALA A 456 10.63 14.68 -22.60
N GLY A 457 11.02 14.13 -23.75
CA GLY A 457 12.27 14.56 -24.40
C GLY A 457 13.03 13.56 -25.26
N ARG A 458 12.62 12.30 -25.39
CA ARG A 458 13.30 11.34 -26.29
C ARG A 458 12.32 10.64 -27.23
N GLN A 459 12.74 10.52 -28.48
CA GLN A 459 11.95 10.06 -29.63
C GLN A 459 11.27 8.72 -29.34
N GLN A 460 10.03 8.62 -29.82
CA GLN A 460 9.25 7.39 -29.88
C GLN A 460 9.94 6.39 -30.83
N SER A 461 10.70 5.45 -30.29
CA SER A 461 10.84 4.13 -30.92
C SER A 461 9.65 3.29 -30.49
N SER A 462 9.09 2.49 -31.40
CA SER A 462 7.88 1.68 -31.16
C SER A 462 8.09 0.49 -30.21
N ASP A 463 9.14 0.52 -29.40
CA ASP A 463 9.45 -0.49 -28.39
C ASP A 463 9.67 0.23 -27.05
N ARG A 464 8.62 0.25 -26.22
CA ARG A 464 8.58 0.97 -24.93
C ARG A 464 9.34 0.17 -23.87
N ALA A 465 10.67 0.20 -23.91
CA ALA A 465 11.48 -0.41 -22.86
C ALA A 465 11.27 0.33 -21.52
N SER A 466 10.94 -0.41 -20.46
CA SER A 466 10.79 0.13 -19.11
C SER A 466 12.16 0.51 -18.54
N GLU A 467 12.24 1.65 -17.84
CA GLU A 467 13.48 2.09 -17.21
C GLU A 467 13.63 1.46 -15.83
N VAL A 468 14.83 0.96 -15.53
CA VAL A 468 15.16 0.29 -14.27
C VAL A 468 16.10 1.14 -13.44
N PHE A 469 15.73 1.42 -12.19
CA PHE A 469 16.60 2.08 -11.22
C PHE A 469 16.80 1.19 -10.01
N CYS A 470 17.96 1.31 -9.37
CA CYS A 470 18.30 0.52 -8.20
C CYS A 470 18.98 1.37 -7.13
N TRP A 471 18.64 1.10 -5.86
CA TRP A 471 19.22 1.77 -4.71
C TRP A 471 19.42 0.82 -3.52
N PRO A 472 20.58 0.86 -2.82
CA PRO A 472 21.74 1.70 -3.10
C PRO A 472 22.39 1.34 -4.45
N GLN A 473 22.97 2.32 -5.15
CA GLN A 473 23.68 2.03 -6.41
C GLN A 473 24.88 1.10 -6.15
N SER A 474 25.16 0.17 -7.06
CA SER A 474 26.41 -0.61 -7.02
C SER A 474 27.56 0.33 -7.45
N LEU A 475 28.08 1.10 -6.50
CA LEU A 475 29.26 1.92 -6.74
C LEU A 475 30.47 0.99 -6.88
N ASP A 476 31.34 1.31 -7.84
CA ASP A 476 32.60 0.58 -8.06
C ASP A 476 33.38 0.46 -6.74
N THR A 477 33.92 -0.73 -6.52
CA THR A 477 34.62 -1.18 -5.30
C THR A 477 35.81 -0.33 -4.88
N GLU A 478 36.27 0.61 -5.71
CA GLU A 478 37.42 1.48 -5.42
C GLU A 478 37.02 2.73 -4.60
N THR A 479 35.77 3.18 -4.68
CA THR A 479 35.23 4.30 -3.89
C THR A 479 34.55 3.79 -2.61
N ARG A 480 35.25 2.94 -1.84
CA ARG A 480 34.78 2.46 -0.54
C ARG A 480 34.91 3.56 0.51
N GLY A 481 33.81 4.25 0.80
CA GLY A 481 33.65 5.05 2.02
C GLY A 481 33.08 4.20 3.16
N SER A 482 33.48 4.50 4.41
CA SER A 482 32.90 3.93 5.65
C SER A 482 31.37 4.09 5.73
N SER A 483 30.81 5.07 5.03
CA SER A 483 29.38 5.39 5.00
C SER A 483 28.54 4.37 4.23
N LEU A 484 29.07 3.75 3.17
CA LEU A 484 28.37 2.69 2.42
C LEU A 484 28.27 1.40 3.24
N GLU A 485 29.33 1.05 3.97
CA GLU A 485 29.31 -0.09 4.88
C GLU A 485 28.31 0.13 6.02
N ALA A 486 28.24 1.35 6.57
CA ALA A 486 27.23 1.71 7.54
C ALA A 486 25.80 1.59 6.97
N LEU A 487 25.58 2.00 5.72
CA LEU A 487 24.28 1.84 5.05
C LEU A 487 23.92 0.37 4.84
N ASP A 488 24.84 -0.45 4.35
CA ASP A 488 24.63 -1.90 4.20
C ASP A 488 24.27 -2.55 5.55
N ASN A 489 24.91 -2.13 6.64
CA ASN A 489 24.61 -2.61 8.00
C ASN A 489 23.23 -2.16 8.49
N ILE A 490 22.72 -1.00 8.05
CA ILE A 490 21.35 -0.57 8.35
C ILE A 490 20.32 -1.36 7.52
N LEU A 491 20.63 -1.64 6.24
CA LEU A 491 19.74 -2.39 5.35
C LEU A 491 19.69 -3.89 5.71
N ASN A 492 20.79 -4.44 6.23
CA ASN A 492 20.85 -5.78 6.81
C ASN A 492 21.47 -5.75 8.22
N PRO A 493 20.67 -5.43 9.27
CA PRO A 493 21.16 -5.30 10.64
C PRO A 493 21.66 -6.59 11.28
N ARG A 494 21.43 -7.75 10.65
CA ARG A 494 21.99 -9.04 11.08
C ARG A 494 23.39 -9.30 10.54
N GLY A 495 23.89 -8.42 9.68
CA GLY A 495 25.20 -8.51 9.05
C GLY A 495 25.17 -9.23 7.70
N LYS A 496 26.18 -8.93 6.87
CA LYS A 496 26.28 -9.38 5.47
C LYS A 496 26.30 -10.90 5.28
N GLN A 497 26.80 -11.64 6.27
CA GLN A 497 26.89 -13.11 6.27
C GLN A 497 25.60 -13.80 6.74
N PHE A 498 24.65 -13.03 7.28
CA PHE A 498 23.37 -13.60 7.67
C PHE A 498 22.52 -13.81 6.42
N HIS A 499 22.15 -15.07 6.17
CA HIS A 499 21.15 -15.46 5.17
C HIS A 499 19.89 -15.91 5.89
N GLY A 500 18.87 -15.07 5.88
CA GLY A 500 17.59 -15.42 6.46
C GLY A 500 16.43 -14.80 5.69
N PRO A 501 15.20 -15.17 6.05
CA PRO A 501 14.03 -14.63 5.40
C PRO A 501 13.92 -13.13 5.69
N ILE A 502 13.51 -12.39 4.67
CA ILE A 502 13.06 -11.01 4.78
C ILE A 502 11.58 -10.99 4.44
N SER A 503 10.79 -10.36 5.29
CA SER A 503 9.37 -10.15 5.06
C SER A 503 8.97 -8.76 5.50
N GLY A 504 8.03 -8.15 4.79
CA GLY A 504 7.61 -6.78 5.06
C GLY A 504 6.39 -6.39 4.25
N ALA A 505 6.03 -5.12 4.38
CA ALA A 505 4.96 -4.50 3.64
C ALA A 505 5.44 -3.14 3.12
N MET A 506 4.82 -2.71 2.04
CA MET A 506 5.02 -1.42 1.40
C MET A 506 3.66 -0.73 1.31
N ASP A 507 3.64 0.57 1.59
CA ASP A 507 2.50 1.44 1.28
C ASP A 507 2.88 2.44 0.18
N ASP A 508 2.03 3.43 -0.06
CA ASP A 508 2.19 4.43 -1.11
C ASP A 508 3.45 5.30 -0.96
N ARG A 509 4.09 5.31 0.21
CA ARG A 509 5.13 6.29 0.57
C ARG A 509 6.38 5.67 1.19
N SER A 510 6.35 4.40 1.57
CA SER A 510 7.41 3.78 2.38
C SER A 510 7.32 2.27 2.49
N ILE A 511 8.40 1.67 2.98
CA ILE A 511 8.54 0.23 3.19
C ILE A 511 8.94 -0.01 4.65
N VAL A 512 8.36 -1.05 5.28
CA VAL A 512 8.88 -1.64 6.51
C VAL A 512 9.11 -3.13 6.31
N TYR A 513 10.32 -3.61 6.64
CA TYR A 513 10.65 -5.02 6.57
C TYR A 513 11.44 -5.51 7.78
N ALA A 514 11.28 -6.79 8.10
CA ALA A 514 12.01 -7.48 9.15
C ALA A 514 13.11 -8.37 8.55
N VAL A 515 14.27 -8.39 9.21
CA VAL A 515 15.38 -9.28 8.82
C VAL A 515 15.51 -10.44 9.82
N GLY A 516 15.28 -11.66 9.31
CA GLY A 516 15.46 -12.91 10.03
C GLY A 516 14.19 -13.72 10.24
N GLN A 517 14.36 -14.93 10.77
CA GLN A 517 13.29 -15.92 10.96
C GLN A 517 12.25 -15.43 11.99
N PRO A 518 10.95 -15.39 11.64
CA PRO A 518 9.89 -15.13 12.62
C PRO A 518 9.96 -16.11 13.78
N SER A 519 9.95 -15.58 15.01
CA SER A 519 10.08 -16.38 16.22
C SER A 519 9.41 -15.68 17.40
N HIS A 520 8.76 -16.49 18.25
CA HIS A 520 8.18 -15.99 19.50
C HIS A 520 9.25 -15.70 20.56
N HIS A 521 10.44 -16.28 20.42
CA HIS A 521 11.50 -16.18 21.42
C HIS A 521 12.61 -15.19 21.04
N SER A 522 12.67 -14.79 19.76
CA SER A 522 13.68 -13.84 19.28
C SER A 522 13.03 -12.71 18.49
N THR A 523 13.46 -11.49 18.81
CA THR A 523 13.07 -10.29 18.09
C THR A 523 13.87 -10.15 16.80
N ARG A 524 13.29 -9.49 15.81
CA ARG A 524 13.91 -9.17 14.52
C ARG A 524 14.00 -7.66 14.34
N PRO A 525 15.12 -7.13 13.86
CA PRO A 525 15.24 -5.72 13.53
C PRO A 525 14.27 -5.39 12.38
N LEU A 526 13.57 -4.27 12.53
CA LEU A 526 12.66 -3.69 11.55
C LEU A 526 13.33 -2.50 10.88
N VAL A 527 13.46 -2.54 9.57
CA VAL A 527 14.04 -1.48 8.75
C VAL A 527 12.91 -0.72 8.06
N PHE A 528 12.96 0.60 8.14
CA PHE A 528 12.05 1.53 7.47
C PHE A 528 12.79 2.28 6.37
N ILE A 529 12.18 2.37 5.18
CA ILE A 529 12.65 3.18 4.06
C ILE A 529 11.53 4.13 3.65
N SER A 530 11.83 5.44 3.58
CA SER A 530 10.86 6.47 3.18
C SER A 530 11.16 7.01 1.80
N PHE A 531 10.12 7.13 0.97
CA PHE A 531 10.13 7.86 -0.31
C PHE A 531 9.38 9.19 -0.22
N ASP A 532 8.97 9.61 0.98
CA ASP A 532 8.32 10.90 1.21
C ASP A 532 9.27 11.91 1.90
N PRO A 533 9.51 13.08 1.29
CA PRO A 533 10.41 14.11 1.84
C PRO A 533 9.90 14.80 3.11
N SER A 534 8.64 14.60 3.49
CA SER A 534 8.04 15.16 4.70
C SER A 534 8.24 14.28 5.94
N ILE A 535 8.60 13.01 5.78
CA ILE A 535 8.90 12.11 6.89
C ILE A 535 10.32 12.38 7.38
N LYS A 536 10.46 12.87 8.61
CA LYS A 536 11.72 13.30 9.22
C LYS A 536 11.88 12.67 10.60
N LEU A 537 12.31 11.42 10.64
CA LEU A 537 12.59 10.75 11.91
C LEU A 537 13.71 11.50 12.67
N ARG A 538 13.48 11.76 13.96
CA ARG A 538 14.46 12.45 14.81
C ARG A 538 15.71 11.59 15.02
N GLY A 539 16.87 12.24 15.02
CA GLY A 539 18.16 11.62 15.36
C GLY A 539 18.81 10.80 14.23
N LEU A 540 18.27 10.81 13.01
CA LEU A 540 18.96 10.23 11.86
C LEU A 540 20.21 11.05 11.49
N THR A 541 21.28 10.35 11.10
CA THR A 541 22.52 10.99 10.64
C THR A 541 22.34 11.53 9.22
N CYS A 542 22.85 12.72 8.93
CA CYS A 542 22.91 13.23 7.56
C CYS A 542 23.76 12.32 6.67
N TRP A 543 23.27 11.96 5.49
CA TRP A 543 24.05 11.20 4.53
C TRP A 543 25.24 12.04 4.03
N PRO A 544 26.48 11.55 4.16
CA PRO A 544 27.67 12.34 3.81
C PRO A 544 27.82 12.59 2.30
N GLY A 545 27.15 11.80 1.45
CA GLY A 545 27.08 12.02 0.00
C GLY A 545 25.85 12.81 -0.46
N GLY A 546 25.11 13.43 0.46
CA GLY A 546 23.92 14.22 0.13
C GLY A 546 24.30 15.51 -0.62
N PRO A 547 23.41 16.07 -1.44
CA PRO A 547 23.68 17.31 -2.14
C PRO A 547 23.90 18.45 -1.13
N VAL A 548 25.09 19.04 -1.16
CA VAL A 548 25.49 20.16 -0.30
C VAL A 548 24.72 21.41 -0.74
N GLY A 549 23.96 22.00 0.18
CA GLY A 549 23.29 23.28 -0.10
C GLY A 549 24.32 24.39 -0.36
N PRO A 550 24.05 25.35 -1.26
CA PRO A 550 24.85 26.57 -1.31
C PRO A 550 24.79 27.27 0.06
N PRO A 551 25.87 27.89 0.55
CA PRO A 551 25.84 28.66 1.78
C PRO A 551 24.72 29.70 1.72
N LEU A 552 23.79 29.64 2.66
CA LEU A 552 22.78 30.69 2.84
C LEU A 552 23.50 31.92 3.39
N ASP A 553 23.97 32.77 2.48
CA ASP A 553 24.45 34.10 2.83
C ASP A 553 23.22 34.91 3.29
N LEU A 554 23.02 34.96 4.60
CA LEU A 554 21.93 35.67 5.28
C LEU A 554 22.18 37.19 5.19
N GLN A 555 22.19 37.74 3.98
CA GLN A 555 22.00 39.17 3.79
C GLN A 555 20.51 39.48 3.86
N LYS A 556 20.10 39.83 5.08
CA LYS A 556 18.80 40.43 5.43
C LYS A 556 18.46 41.54 4.40
N PRO A 557 17.41 41.39 3.57
CA PRO A 557 17.00 42.47 2.68
C PRO A 557 16.51 43.64 3.53
N ARG A 558 17.08 44.83 3.27
CA ARG A 558 16.60 46.09 3.83
C ARG A 558 15.11 46.26 3.48
N SER A 559 14.32 46.57 4.50
CA SER A 559 12.93 46.98 4.40
C SER A 559 12.78 48.16 3.44
N CYS A 560 12.04 47.96 2.35
CA CYS A 560 11.45 49.06 1.59
C CYS A 560 9.94 49.03 1.84
N GLU A 561 9.47 50.06 2.53
CA GLU A 561 8.07 50.44 2.66
C GLU A 561 7.51 50.81 1.29
N ALA A 562 6.37 50.23 0.90
CA ALA A 562 5.51 50.77 -0.13
C ALA A 562 4.06 50.28 0.07
N SER A 563 3.28 51.14 0.73
CA SER A 563 1.88 51.53 0.44
C SER A 563 0.86 50.47 0.02
N SER A 564 -0.17 50.38 0.86
CA SER A 564 -1.50 49.81 0.65
C SER A 564 -2.21 50.32 -0.61
N MET A 565 -2.82 49.41 -1.39
CA MET A 565 -4.15 49.65 -1.99
C MET A 565 -4.76 48.36 -2.58
N GLY A 566 -6.02 48.09 -2.23
CA GLY A 566 -6.97 47.36 -3.09
C GLY A 566 -7.35 45.92 -2.71
N CYS A 567 -8.19 45.74 -1.69
CA CYS A 567 -8.98 44.51 -1.52
C CYS A 567 -10.12 44.45 -2.57
N TYR A 568 -10.33 43.29 -3.18
CA TYR A 568 -11.57 42.95 -3.89
C TYR A 568 -12.33 41.84 -3.13
N PRO A 569 -13.68 41.85 -3.14
CA PRO A 569 -14.50 41.02 -2.27
C PRO A 569 -14.67 39.60 -2.80
N THR A 570 -14.56 38.62 -1.91
CA THR A 570 -14.91 37.21 -2.12
C THR A 570 -16.43 37.02 -2.13
N PRO A 571 -17.01 36.30 -3.11
CA PRO A 571 -18.39 35.82 -3.00
C PRO A 571 -18.48 34.66 -2.00
N GLN A 572 -19.50 34.69 -1.15
CA GLN A 572 -19.81 33.67 -0.15
C GLN A 572 -20.06 32.29 -0.81
N SER A 573 -19.32 31.27 -0.37
CA SER A 573 -19.60 29.88 -0.71
C SER A 573 -20.55 29.24 0.31
N MET A 574 -21.58 28.57 -0.23
CA MET A 574 -22.54 27.74 0.50
C MET A 574 -21.89 26.44 1.03
N PRO A 575 -22.44 25.83 2.09
CA PRO A 575 -21.83 24.68 2.73
C PRO A 575 -22.14 23.38 1.96
N ALA A 576 -21.09 22.69 1.52
CA ALA A 576 -21.18 21.30 1.06
C ALA A 576 -20.51 20.40 2.11
N ALA A 577 -21.30 19.50 2.69
CA ALA A 577 -20.86 18.49 3.63
C ALA A 577 -19.91 17.50 2.92
N ALA A 578 -18.71 17.32 3.47
CA ALA A 578 -17.73 16.34 3.01
C ALA A 578 -17.83 15.07 3.87
N PRO A 579 -17.81 13.86 3.28
CA PRO A 579 -17.72 12.62 4.03
C PRO A 579 -16.33 12.46 4.66
N THR A 580 -16.33 12.09 5.93
CA THR A 580 -15.15 11.89 6.77
C THR A 580 -14.53 10.52 6.51
N SER A 581 -13.50 10.48 5.67
CA SER A 581 -12.44 9.48 5.75
C SER A 581 -11.20 10.19 6.32
N ARG A 582 -11.20 10.31 7.65
CA ARG A 582 -9.96 10.29 8.46
C ARG A 582 -9.37 8.87 8.26
N ASN A 583 -8.06 8.59 8.31
CA ASN A 583 -7.20 8.42 9.48
C ASN A 583 -7.03 9.64 10.40
N ALA A 584 -7.51 9.51 11.64
CA ALA A 584 -7.17 10.44 12.71
C ALA A 584 -5.70 10.24 13.08
N SER A 585 -4.88 11.26 12.80
CA SER A 585 -3.47 11.30 13.17
C SER A 585 -3.29 11.31 14.68
N PHE A 586 -2.29 10.56 15.15
CA PHE A 586 -1.78 10.60 16.52
C PHE A 586 -0.99 11.92 16.71
N SER A 587 -1.67 13.06 16.74
CA SER A 587 -1.02 14.35 17.00
C SER A 587 -0.69 14.48 18.50
N GLU A 588 0.51 14.99 18.80
CA GLU A 588 0.98 15.30 20.17
C GLU A 588 -0.01 16.19 20.95
N GLY A 589 -0.90 16.93 20.25
CA GLY A 589 -1.89 17.83 20.85
C GLY A 589 -3.23 17.21 21.26
N CYS A 590 -3.52 15.94 20.96
CA CYS A 590 -4.79 15.29 21.35
C CYS A 590 -4.74 14.59 22.72
N MET A 591 -3.58 14.59 23.37
CA MET A 591 -3.33 13.92 24.65
C MET A 591 -3.48 14.91 25.82
N SER A 592 -4.68 15.45 26.03
CA SER A 592 -5.00 16.19 27.26
C SER A 592 -5.60 15.24 28.30
N ASP A 593 -4.91 15.12 29.44
CA ASP A 593 -5.36 14.79 30.81
C ASP A 593 -6.49 13.75 30.99
N LYS A 594 -6.54 12.70 30.17
CA LYS A 594 -7.31 11.49 30.50
C LYS A 594 -6.43 10.54 31.32
N LYS A 595 -6.93 10.09 32.48
CA LYS A 595 -6.30 9.06 33.34
C LYS A 595 -5.75 7.93 32.46
N GLU A 596 -4.48 7.59 32.64
CA GLU A 596 -3.88 6.41 32.02
C GLU A 596 -4.76 5.19 32.28
N THR A 597 -5.02 4.40 31.23
CA THR A 597 -5.66 3.11 31.44
C THR A 597 -4.63 2.16 32.00
N ALA A 598 -5.06 1.21 32.84
CA ALA A 598 -4.15 0.32 33.57
C ALA A 598 -3.20 -0.49 32.66
N TRP A 599 -3.51 -0.61 31.36
CA TRP A 599 -2.75 -1.36 30.38
C TRP A 599 -2.09 -0.50 29.29
N GLY A 600 -2.27 0.83 29.29
CA GLY A 600 -1.84 1.69 28.18
C GLY A 600 -1.02 2.89 28.63
N SER A 601 0.18 3.05 28.06
CA SER A 601 1.11 4.15 28.37
C SER A 601 1.73 4.73 27.10
N ILE A 602 2.29 5.94 27.19
CA ILE A 602 3.09 6.55 26.12
C ILE A 602 4.56 6.46 26.52
N THR A 603 5.40 5.97 25.61
CA THR A 603 6.86 5.93 25.82
C THR A 603 7.57 6.53 24.62
N PRO A 604 8.84 6.96 24.73
CA PRO A 604 9.64 7.29 23.56
C PRO A 604 9.67 6.14 22.53
N ALA A 605 9.80 6.51 21.26
CA ALA A 605 9.91 5.52 20.21
C ALA A 605 11.23 4.73 20.34
N MET A 606 11.20 3.42 20.10
CA MET A 606 12.36 2.56 20.31
C MET A 606 13.60 3.04 19.53
N TYR A 607 13.41 3.55 18.31
CA TYR A 607 14.50 4.13 17.53
C TYR A 607 15.09 5.39 18.18
N SER A 608 14.27 6.21 18.83
CA SER A 608 14.72 7.43 19.51
C SER A 608 15.61 7.17 20.73
N ASP A 609 15.39 6.05 21.43
CA ASP A 609 16.18 5.64 22.59
C ASP A 609 17.44 4.84 22.19
N SER A 610 17.32 3.96 21.19
CA SER A 610 18.43 3.14 20.68
C SER A 610 19.52 3.98 20.00
N LEU A 611 19.15 5.14 19.46
CA LEU A 611 20.01 6.15 18.84
C LEU A 611 21.07 6.77 19.77
N ARG A 612 20.95 6.63 21.10
CA ARG A 612 21.88 7.25 22.06
C ARG A 612 23.02 6.34 22.54
N ASN A 613 22.88 5.02 22.40
CA ASN A 613 23.74 4.07 23.14
C ASN A 613 24.81 3.37 22.31
N ILE A 614 24.80 3.49 20.98
CA ILE A 614 25.74 2.80 20.10
C ILE A 614 26.32 3.86 19.18
N GLY A 615 27.64 4.09 19.21
CA GLY A 615 28.33 5.10 18.39
C GLY A 615 28.27 4.87 16.86
N THR A 616 27.36 4.01 16.38
CA THR A 616 27.10 3.69 14.98
C THR A 616 25.75 4.29 14.56
N PRO A 617 25.63 4.86 13.35
CA PRO A 617 24.37 5.40 12.87
C PRO A 617 23.32 4.29 12.79
N THR A 618 22.13 4.50 13.36
CA THR A 618 21.00 3.56 13.23
C THR A 618 20.09 3.90 12.04
N GLY A 619 20.40 4.98 11.32
CA GLY A 619 19.69 5.42 10.13
C GLY A 619 20.31 6.66 9.51
N PHE A 620 19.93 6.93 8.26
CA PHE A 620 20.39 8.06 7.46
C PHE A 620 19.24 8.89 6.91
N ASN A 621 19.44 10.20 6.86
CA ASN A 621 18.62 11.14 6.12
C ASN A 621 19.36 11.54 4.83
N PHE A 622 18.73 11.29 3.68
CA PHE A 622 19.26 11.59 2.34
C PHE A 622 18.73 12.91 1.78
N ALA A 623 17.75 13.53 2.44
CA ALA A 623 17.31 14.86 2.08
C ALA A 623 18.43 15.89 2.32
N TYR A 624 18.41 17.00 1.57
CA TYR A 624 19.35 18.13 1.72
C TYR A 624 19.53 18.51 3.19
N CYS A 625 20.73 18.27 3.73
CA CYS A 625 21.15 18.81 5.02
C CYS A 625 21.62 20.25 4.78
N GLY A 626 20.68 21.19 4.81
CA GLY A 626 21.01 22.55 5.20
C GLY A 626 21.15 22.55 6.71
N ASP A 627 22.30 22.99 7.22
CA ASP A 627 22.50 23.17 8.67
C ASP A 627 21.30 23.95 9.25
N HIS A 628 20.71 23.37 10.29
CA HIS A 628 19.49 23.85 10.94
C HIS A 628 19.65 25.21 11.60
#